data_AF-A0A352GMG8-F1
#
_entry.id   AF-A0A352GMG8-F1
#
_cell.length_a   1.000
_cell.length_b   1.000
_cell.length_c   1.000
_cell.angle_alpha   90.00
_cell.angle_beta   90.00
_cell.angle_gamma   90.00
#
_symmetry.space_group_name_H-M   'P 1'
#
loop_
_entity.id
_entity.type
_entity.pdbx_description
1 polymer ?
#
loop_
_entity_poly.entity_id
_entity_poly.type
_entity_poly.pdbx_seq_one_letter_code
_entity_poly.pdbx_strand_id
1 'polypeptide(L)'
;MVAMMGPEAYQQALADGADVVIAGRGTDAALFAALPLMKGADPGLAWHLAKIIECGAQVVEPREGQDCVIGTIYDDHFTVEPGSPIRRATVTRVSAHTLYENPEPYRLKEPDGVLVTDRCTFEQLDERTVKVSGSRYEPSEKYTVKLEGARPLGYRTVFVAGIRDPILIDIIDDFVEACRGRIARDVGTLGIAAEDYTLSVHLYGKNAVMGSLEPEADQPIHEIGLLLDVLGRTEDISRAVLAKSRYAFLHTDFPNRMCISGNLAIPFSPSDMHVGPVYEFNVWHVMECDPMEPVRMEWLEV
;
A
#
# COMPACT_ATOMS: atom_id res chain seq x y z
N MET A 1 -13.15 4.56 -9.94
CA MET A 1 -13.28 3.10 -9.83
C MET A 1 -12.63 2.49 -11.06
N VAL A 2 -11.95 1.37 -10.90
CA VAL A 2 -11.29 0.62 -11.96
C VAL A 2 -11.60 -0.87 -11.78
N ALA A 3 -11.59 -1.62 -12.87
CA ALA A 3 -11.65 -3.08 -12.85
C ALA A 3 -10.25 -3.62 -13.10
N MET A 4 -9.84 -4.61 -12.30
CA MET A 4 -8.57 -5.29 -12.45
C MET A 4 -8.68 -6.33 -13.56
N MET A 5 -8.19 -5.99 -14.75
CA MET A 5 -8.31 -6.83 -15.96
C MET A 5 -7.32 -8.01 -15.98
N GLY A 6 -7.69 -9.07 -16.70
CA GLY A 6 -6.85 -10.23 -16.97
C GLY A 6 -5.96 -10.08 -18.21
N PRO A 7 -5.41 -11.18 -18.74
CA PRO A 7 -4.45 -11.17 -19.83
C PRO A 7 -5.08 -10.77 -21.18
N GLU A 8 -6.40 -10.87 -21.33
CA GLU A 8 -7.10 -10.77 -22.62
C GLU A 8 -6.90 -9.41 -23.30
N ALA A 9 -6.90 -8.33 -22.53
CA ALA A 9 -6.67 -6.99 -23.07
C ALA A 9 -5.26 -6.84 -23.67
N TYR A 10 -4.25 -7.43 -23.03
CA TYR A 10 -2.88 -7.43 -23.54
C TYR A 10 -2.77 -8.31 -24.79
N GLN A 11 -3.41 -9.48 -24.79
CA GLN A 11 -3.43 -10.38 -25.93
C GLN A 11 -4.09 -9.75 -27.16
N GLN A 12 -5.22 -9.08 -26.97
CA GLN A 12 -5.91 -8.37 -28.04
C GLN A 12 -5.02 -7.27 -28.64
N ALA A 13 -4.42 -6.42 -27.80
CA ALA A 13 -3.52 -5.37 -28.28
C ALA A 13 -2.32 -5.92 -29.06
N LEU A 14 -1.70 -7.01 -28.59
CA LEU A 14 -0.58 -7.66 -29.27
C LEU A 14 -1.02 -8.32 -30.59
N ALA A 15 -2.18 -8.96 -30.62
CA ALA A 15 -2.74 -9.57 -31.82
C ALA A 15 -3.07 -8.53 -32.91
N ASP A 16 -3.50 -7.34 -32.48
CA ASP A 16 -3.79 -6.20 -33.35
C ASP A 16 -2.53 -5.46 -33.82
N GLY A 17 -1.34 -5.89 -33.37
CA GLY A 17 -0.06 -5.38 -33.85
C GLY A 17 0.54 -4.24 -33.03
N ALA A 18 0.11 -4.03 -31.78
CA ALA A 18 0.72 -3.03 -30.91
C ALA A 18 2.21 -3.36 -30.64
N ASP A 19 3.10 -2.40 -30.91
CA ASP A 19 4.52 -2.47 -30.52
C ASP A 19 4.71 -2.19 -29.01
N VAL A 20 3.86 -1.33 -28.45
CA VAL A 20 3.88 -0.92 -27.04
C VAL A 20 2.46 -0.87 -26.51
N VAL A 21 2.24 -1.52 -25.36
CA VAL A 21 0.95 -1.51 -24.65
C VAL A 21 1.10 -0.74 -23.34
N ILE A 22 0.37 0.36 -23.20
CA ILE A 22 0.23 1.07 -21.93
C ILE A 22 -1.10 0.67 -21.31
N ALA A 23 -1.04 -0.16 -20.27
CA ALA A 23 -2.20 -0.71 -19.60
C ALA A 23 -2.58 0.07 -18.33
N GLY A 24 -3.88 0.06 -18.02
CA GLY A 24 -4.41 0.50 -16.73
C GLY A 24 -4.24 -0.57 -15.64
N ARG A 25 -5.26 -0.72 -14.79
CA ARG A 25 -5.25 -1.70 -13.70
C ARG A 25 -5.44 -3.12 -14.25
N GLY A 26 -4.38 -3.91 -14.27
CA GLY A 26 -4.41 -5.37 -14.47
C GLY A 26 -3.99 -6.11 -13.21
N THR A 27 -4.16 -7.42 -13.18
CA THR A 27 -3.43 -8.25 -12.21
C THR A 27 -1.95 -8.21 -12.55
N ASP A 28 -1.09 -8.22 -11.53
CA ASP A 28 0.36 -8.04 -11.73
C ASP A 28 0.92 -9.18 -12.61
N ALA A 29 0.40 -10.39 -12.45
CA ALA A 29 0.74 -11.56 -13.27
C ALA A 29 0.15 -11.49 -14.69
N ALA A 30 -1.02 -10.88 -14.93
CA ALA A 30 -1.68 -10.89 -16.24
C ALA A 30 -0.79 -10.33 -17.36
N LEU A 31 0.00 -9.30 -17.08
CA LEU A 31 0.96 -8.72 -18.04
C LEU A 31 1.95 -9.77 -18.56
N PHE A 32 2.49 -10.58 -17.66
CA PHE A 32 3.51 -11.58 -17.97
C PHE A 32 2.92 -12.89 -18.47
N ALA A 33 1.70 -13.23 -18.05
CA ALA A 33 0.99 -14.42 -18.52
C ALA A 33 0.41 -14.25 -19.93
N ALA A 34 0.09 -13.02 -20.35
CA ALA A 34 -0.59 -12.73 -21.61
C ALA A 34 0.06 -13.39 -22.83
N LEU A 35 1.36 -13.15 -23.06
CA LEU A 35 2.05 -13.64 -24.25
C LEU A 35 2.28 -15.16 -24.22
N PRO A 36 2.75 -15.80 -23.12
CA PRO A 36 2.83 -17.26 -23.04
C PRO A 36 1.49 -17.95 -23.30
N LEU A 37 0.40 -17.47 -22.68
CA LEU A 37 -0.95 -18.01 -22.89
C LEU A 37 -1.40 -17.85 -24.34
N MET A 38 -1.18 -16.69 -24.95
CA MET A 38 -1.49 -16.43 -26.36
C MET A 38 -0.75 -17.37 -27.31
N LYS A 39 0.46 -17.81 -26.93
CA LYS A 39 1.27 -18.78 -27.69
C LYS A 39 0.96 -20.24 -27.38
N GLY A 40 -0.02 -20.51 -26.50
CA GLY A 40 -0.46 -21.87 -26.17
C GLY A 40 0.39 -22.58 -25.12
N ALA A 41 1.12 -21.85 -24.28
CA ALA A 41 1.80 -22.43 -23.13
C ALA A 41 0.79 -23.00 -22.11
N ASP A 42 1.21 -23.98 -21.30
CA ASP A 42 0.40 -24.51 -20.21
C ASP A 42 -0.01 -23.37 -19.25
N PRO A 43 -1.32 -23.18 -18.96
CA PRO A 43 -1.75 -22.08 -18.11
C PRO A 43 -1.21 -22.13 -16.68
N GLY A 44 -1.01 -23.31 -16.11
CA GLY A 44 -0.46 -23.46 -14.77
C GLY A 44 0.98 -22.98 -14.69
N LEU A 45 1.79 -23.31 -15.70
CA LEU A 45 3.16 -22.83 -15.81
C LEU A 45 3.23 -21.34 -16.17
N ALA A 46 2.39 -20.87 -17.09
CA ALA A 46 2.37 -19.48 -17.52
C ALA A 46 2.01 -18.53 -16.37
N TRP A 47 0.92 -18.81 -15.65
CA TRP A 47 0.49 -18.01 -14.51
C TRP A 47 1.48 -18.07 -13.34
N HIS A 48 2.08 -19.23 -13.08
CA HIS A 48 3.07 -19.33 -12.02
C HIS A 48 4.36 -18.58 -12.38
N LEU A 49 4.88 -18.73 -13.59
CA LEU A 49 6.04 -17.96 -14.04
C LEU A 49 5.75 -16.46 -13.93
N ALA A 50 4.59 -16.03 -14.41
CA ALA A 50 4.14 -14.65 -14.33
C ALA A 50 4.14 -14.11 -12.89
N LYS A 51 3.55 -14.86 -11.95
CA LYS A 51 3.57 -14.54 -10.52
C LYS A 51 4.98 -14.33 -9.98
N ILE A 52 5.93 -15.18 -10.37
CA ILE A 52 7.31 -15.09 -9.89
C ILE A 52 8.04 -13.87 -10.44
N ILE A 53 7.80 -13.51 -11.70
CA ILE A 53 8.56 -12.42 -12.36
C ILE A 53 7.92 -11.04 -12.20
N GLU A 54 6.66 -10.95 -11.75
CA GLU A 54 5.91 -9.68 -11.62
C GLU A 54 6.59 -8.64 -10.72
N CYS A 55 7.29 -9.11 -9.70
CA CYS A 55 7.99 -8.28 -8.72
C CYS A 55 9.49 -8.09 -9.05
N GLY A 56 9.97 -8.53 -10.21
CA GLY A 56 11.36 -8.39 -10.63
C GLY A 56 12.35 -9.01 -9.64
N ALA A 57 13.35 -8.22 -9.19
CA ALA A 57 14.43 -8.68 -8.33
C ALA A 57 14.04 -9.17 -6.91
N GLN A 58 12.76 -9.24 -6.55
CA GLN A 58 12.35 -9.78 -5.25
C GLN A 58 12.71 -11.26 -5.07
N VAL A 59 12.85 -11.99 -6.17
CA VAL A 59 13.12 -13.43 -6.19
C VAL A 59 14.60 -13.79 -6.33
N VAL A 60 15.49 -12.79 -6.21
CA VAL A 60 16.95 -12.97 -6.36
C VAL A 60 17.73 -12.34 -5.20
N GLU A 61 18.98 -12.78 -5.03
CA GLU A 61 19.92 -12.27 -4.03
C GLU A 61 21.33 -12.05 -4.62
N PRO A 62 22.12 -11.10 -4.10
CA PRO A 62 21.75 -10.11 -3.08
C PRO A 62 20.69 -9.10 -3.60
N ARG A 63 19.86 -8.58 -2.68
CA ARG A 63 18.78 -7.65 -3.01
C ARG A 63 19.27 -6.21 -2.88
N GLU A 64 20.18 -5.83 -3.77
CA GLU A 64 20.66 -4.44 -3.87
C GLU A 64 19.91 -3.73 -4.99
N GLY A 65 19.07 -2.74 -4.67
CA GLY A 65 18.31 -1.98 -5.67
C GLY A 65 17.24 -2.76 -6.44
N GLN A 66 16.69 -2.12 -7.47
CA GLN A 66 15.74 -2.71 -8.42
C GLN A 66 16.51 -3.36 -9.58
N ASP A 67 16.07 -4.52 -10.05
CA ASP A 67 16.68 -5.25 -11.17
C ASP A 67 15.62 -6.14 -11.85
N CYS A 68 15.97 -6.65 -13.03
CA CYS A 68 15.11 -7.53 -13.81
C CYS A 68 15.43 -9.00 -13.54
N VAL A 69 14.42 -9.84 -13.74
CA VAL A 69 14.55 -11.30 -13.82
C VAL A 69 14.10 -11.77 -15.18
N ILE A 70 14.66 -12.89 -15.62
CA ILE A 70 14.35 -13.53 -16.89
C ILE A 70 13.62 -14.83 -16.57
N GLY A 71 12.43 -14.96 -17.15
CA GLY A 71 11.62 -16.16 -17.11
C GLY A 71 11.65 -16.87 -18.46
N THR A 72 11.94 -18.16 -18.47
CA THR A 72 11.86 -18.98 -19.69
C THR A 72 10.86 -20.11 -19.45
N ILE A 73 9.82 -20.19 -20.30
CA ILE A 73 8.79 -21.23 -20.22
C ILE A 73 9.09 -22.35 -21.22
N TYR A 74 8.91 -23.59 -20.77
CA TYR A 74 9.04 -24.82 -21.53
C TYR A 74 7.73 -25.63 -21.42
N ASP A 75 7.66 -26.78 -22.09
CA ASP A 75 6.45 -27.60 -22.14
C ASP A 75 6.02 -28.15 -20.76
N ASP A 76 6.97 -28.50 -19.90
CA ASP A 76 6.73 -29.17 -18.61
C ASP A 76 7.23 -28.38 -17.38
N HIS A 77 7.90 -27.23 -17.60
CA HIS A 77 8.47 -26.41 -16.54
C HIS A 77 8.72 -24.97 -16.99
N PHE A 78 9.12 -24.12 -16.06
CA PHE A 78 9.78 -22.85 -16.37
C PHE A 78 11.07 -22.70 -15.57
N THR A 79 11.94 -21.80 -16.01
CA THR A 79 13.14 -21.40 -15.28
C THR A 79 13.13 -19.91 -15.00
N VAL A 80 13.73 -19.53 -13.86
CA VAL A 80 13.91 -18.14 -13.46
C VAL A 80 15.38 -17.89 -13.14
N GLU A 81 15.95 -16.87 -13.77
CA GLU A 81 17.31 -16.41 -13.54
C GLU A 81 17.35 -14.88 -13.42
N PRO A 82 18.33 -14.29 -12.71
CA PRO A 82 18.50 -12.86 -12.67
C PRO A 82 19.07 -12.31 -13.99
N GLY A 83 18.60 -11.15 -14.42
CA GLY A 83 19.22 -10.41 -15.53
C GLY A 83 20.65 -9.94 -15.21
N SER A 84 20.97 -9.75 -13.92
CA SER A 84 22.29 -9.33 -13.47
C SER A 84 23.23 -10.51 -13.18
N PRO A 85 24.48 -10.49 -13.68
CA PRO A 85 25.45 -11.59 -13.51
C PRO A 85 25.93 -11.80 -12.07
N ILE A 86 25.81 -10.77 -11.21
CA ILE A 86 26.27 -10.85 -9.81
C ILE A 86 25.19 -11.36 -8.85
N ARG A 87 23.99 -11.65 -9.36
CA ARG A 87 22.86 -12.14 -8.57
C ARG A 87 22.57 -13.60 -8.87
N ARG A 88 21.82 -14.23 -7.99
CA ARG A 88 21.26 -15.58 -8.16
C ARG A 88 19.79 -15.64 -7.75
N ALA A 89 19.00 -16.40 -8.50
CA ALA A 89 17.72 -16.92 -8.01
C ALA A 89 18.02 -18.15 -7.15
N THR A 90 17.35 -18.26 -6.00
CA THR A 90 17.46 -19.43 -5.13
C THR A 90 16.09 -20.06 -4.91
N VAL A 91 16.07 -21.38 -4.70
CA VAL A 91 14.84 -22.12 -4.39
C VAL A 91 14.04 -21.43 -3.28
N THR A 92 14.71 -21.02 -2.20
CA THR A 92 14.06 -20.32 -1.08
C THR A 92 13.40 -19.01 -1.52
N ARG A 93 14.04 -18.20 -2.37
CA ARG A 93 13.49 -16.93 -2.83
C ARG A 93 12.29 -17.13 -3.74
N VAL A 94 12.42 -18.01 -4.72
CA VAL A 94 11.36 -18.30 -5.70
C VAL A 94 10.15 -18.94 -5.01
N SER A 95 10.36 -19.93 -4.13
CA SER A 95 9.27 -20.54 -3.36
C SER A 95 8.62 -19.57 -2.37
N ALA A 96 9.40 -18.73 -1.66
CA ALA A 96 8.82 -17.74 -0.75
C ALA A 96 7.93 -16.73 -1.49
N HIS A 97 8.32 -16.33 -2.70
CA HIS A 97 7.53 -15.42 -3.51
C HIS A 97 6.26 -16.06 -4.08
N THR A 98 6.27 -17.37 -4.33
CA THR A 98 5.04 -18.13 -4.63
C THR A 98 3.96 -17.94 -3.55
N LEU A 99 4.37 -17.84 -2.28
CA LEU A 99 3.47 -17.69 -1.13
C LEU A 99 3.08 -16.23 -0.84
N TYR A 100 3.76 -15.27 -1.48
CA TYR A 100 3.67 -13.85 -1.15
C TYR A 100 2.37 -13.19 -1.64
N GLU A 101 1.78 -12.36 -0.78
CA GLU A 101 0.54 -11.59 -1.04
C GLU A 101 -0.72 -12.41 -1.30
N ASN A 102 -0.75 -13.66 -0.83
CA ASN A 102 -1.89 -14.54 -0.99
C ASN A 102 -2.66 -14.72 0.32
N PRO A 103 -4.00 -14.60 0.30
CA PRO A 103 -4.84 -15.01 1.43
C PRO A 103 -4.71 -16.51 1.73
N GLU A 104 -4.48 -17.31 0.68
CA GLU A 104 -4.30 -18.75 0.75
C GLU A 104 -2.95 -19.15 0.10
N PRO A 105 -2.06 -19.90 0.78
CA PRO A 105 -0.67 -20.04 0.34
C PRO A 105 -0.43 -20.69 -1.04
N TYR A 106 -1.37 -21.50 -1.53
CA TYR A 106 -1.20 -22.32 -2.74
C TYR A 106 -2.30 -22.12 -3.79
N ARG A 107 -3.19 -21.13 -3.59
CA ARG A 107 -4.29 -20.80 -4.52
C ARG A 107 -4.30 -19.31 -4.82
N LEU A 108 -3.84 -18.94 -6.02
CA LEU A 108 -3.94 -17.58 -6.54
C LEU A 108 -5.18 -17.45 -7.42
N LYS A 109 -6.05 -16.49 -7.11
CA LYS A 109 -7.23 -16.21 -7.94
C LYS A 109 -6.89 -15.17 -8.98
N GLU A 110 -7.14 -15.52 -10.23
CA GLU A 110 -7.04 -14.66 -11.41
C GLU A 110 -8.43 -14.51 -12.04
N PRO A 111 -8.64 -13.58 -12.98
CA PRO A 111 -9.96 -13.28 -13.50
C PRO A 111 -10.71 -14.46 -14.13
N ASP A 112 -9.99 -15.36 -14.81
CA ASP A 112 -10.53 -16.52 -15.53
C ASP A 112 -10.32 -17.85 -14.78
N GLY A 113 -9.73 -17.86 -13.58
CA GLY A 113 -9.35 -19.11 -12.94
C GLY A 113 -8.53 -18.99 -11.66
N VAL A 114 -7.98 -20.13 -11.24
CA VAL A 114 -7.15 -20.23 -10.05
C VAL A 114 -5.86 -20.96 -10.39
N LEU A 115 -4.73 -20.30 -10.16
CA LEU A 115 -3.42 -20.95 -10.14
C LEU A 115 -3.28 -21.78 -8.85
N VAL A 116 -2.96 -23.06 -9.01
CA VAL A 116 -2.77 -24.02 -7.92
C VAL A 116 -1.36 -24.55 -7.90
N THR A 117 -0.64 -24.27 -6.80
CA THR A 117 0.79 -24.57 -6.64
C THR A 117 1.09 -25.65 -5.59
N ASP A 118 0.06 -26.34 -5.07
CA ASP A 118 0.17 -27.37 -4.03
C ASP A 118 1.07 -28.57 -4.37
N ARG A 119 1.32 -28.81 -5.67
CA ARG A 119 2.18 -29.90 -6.18
C ARG A 119 3.36 -29.39 -6.99
N CYS A 120 3.67 -28.09 -6.92
CA CYS A 120 4.81 -27.58 -7.64
C CYS A 120 6.12 -28.06 -6.99
N THR A 121 7.15 -28.23 -7.80
CA THR A 121 8.50 -28.58 -7.35
C THR A 121 9.49 -27.53 -7.79
N PHE A 122 10.40 -27.17 -6.89
CA PHE A 122 11.47 -26.20 -7.12
C PHE A 122 12.81 -26.92 -7.11
N GLU A 123 13.60 -26.73 -8.15
CA GLU A 123 14.91 -27.36 -8.32
C GLU A 123 15.95 -26.29 -8.65
N GLN A 124 17.07 -26.29 -7.93
CA GLN A 124 18.21 -25.43 -8.26
C GLN A 124 18.99 -26.08 -9.41
N LEU A 125 18.97 -25.50 -10.61
CA LEU A 125 19.67 -26.07 -11.77
C LEU A 125 21.17 -25.79 -11.75
N ASP A 126 21.53 -24.59 -11.31
CA ASP A 126 22.90 -24.10 -11.19
C ASP A 126 22.98 -23.04 -10.08
N GLU A 127 24.11 -22.35 -9.93
CA GLU A 127 24.30 -21.34 -8.87
C GLU A 127 23.31 -20.16 -8.92
N ARG A 128 22.64 -19.92 -10.05
CA ARG A 128 21.85 -18.72 -10.37
C ARG A 128 20.43 -18.98 -10.86
N THR A 129 20.11 -20.20 -11.29
CA THR A 129 18.85 -20.53 -11.97
C THR A 129 18.01 -21.52 -11.17
N VAL A 130 16.71 -21.24 -11.06
CA VAL A 130 15.73 -22.14 -10.43
C VAL A 130 14.75 -22.63 -11.49
N LYS A 131 14.53 -23.94 -11.52
CA LYS A 131 13.47 -24.60 -12.29
C LYS A 131 12.25 -24.81 -11.41
N VAL A 132 11.07 -24.61 -12.00
CA VAL A 132 9.78 -24.85 -11.35
C VAL A 132 8.88 -25.66 -12.30
N SER A 133 8.23 -26.69 -11.77
CA SER A 133 7.30 -27.55 -12.52
C SER A 133 6.13 -27.99 -11.65
N GLY A 134 5.13 -28.68 -12.23
CA GLY A 134 4.00 -29.29 -11.49
C GLY A 134 2.88 -28.33 -11.07
N SER A 135 2.90 -27.09 -11.59
CA SER A 135 1.85 -26.09 -11.35
C SER A 135 0.63 -26.39 -12.21
N ARG A 136 -0.57 -26.04 -11.73
CA ARG A 136 -1.82 -26.31 -12.44
C ARG A 136 -2.69 -25.07 -12.46
N TYR A 137 -3.56 -24.99 -13.44
CA TYR A 137 -4.59 -23.96 -13.52
C TYR A 137 -5.97 -24.60 -13.48
N GLU A 138 -6.85 -24.06 -12.65
CA GLU A 138 -8.26 -24.45 -12.55
C GLU A 138 -9.10 -23.33 -13.15
N PRO A 139 -9.58 -23.46 -14.40
CA PRO A 139 -10.45 -22.46 -15.01
C PRO A 139 -11.73 -22.27 -14.20
N SER A 140 -12.16 -21.02 -14.06
CA SER A 140 -13.43 -20.67 -13.44
C SER A 140 -14.58 -20.82 -14.44
N GLU A 141 -15.76 -21.22 -13.97
CA GLU A 141 -16.98 -21.24 -14.82
C GLU A 141 -17.39 -19.85 -15.29
N LYS A 142 -17.03 -18.83 -14.51
CA LYS A 142 -17.39 -17.42 -14.71
C LYS A 142 -16.14 -16.56 -14.65
N TYR A 143 -16.03 -15.63 -15.58
CA TYR A 143 -14.99 -14.62 -15.54
C TYR A 143 -15.36 -13.52 -14.54
N THR A 144 -14.41 -13.11 -13.72
CA THR A 144 -14.64 -12.09 -12.70
C THR A 144 -13.49 -11.10 -12.63
N VAL A 145 -13.80 -9.84 -12.38
CA VAL A 145 -12.79 -8.81 -12.12
C VAL A 145 -12.95 -8.23 -10.72
N LYS A 146 -11.83 -7.86 -10.11
CA LYS A 146 -11.85 -7.10 -8.87
C LYS A 146 -12.10 -5.63 -9.17
N LEU A 147 -13.19 -5.08 -8.65
CA LEU A 147 -13.48 -3.65 -8.67
C LEU A 147 -12.79 -2.97 -7.50
N GLU A 148 -11.99 -1.97 -7.82
CA GLU A 148 -11.25 -1.15 -6.86
C GLU A 148 -11.65 0.32 -7.05
N GLY A 149 -11.84 1.02 -5.96
CA GLY A 149 -12.27 2.42 -5.98
C GLY A 149 -11.72 3.16 -4.79
N ALA A 150 -11.36 4.42 -5.06
CA ALA A 150 -11.08 5.40 -4.03
C ALA A 150 -12.07 6.55 -4.17
N ARG A 151 -12.50 7.11 -3.04
CA ARG A 151 -13.34 8.31 -2.98
C ARG A 151 -12.60 9.43 -2.26
N PRO A 152 -12.85 10.70 -2.62
CA PRO A 152 -12.32 11.82 -1.85
C PRO A 152 -12.91 11.77 -0.44
N LEU A 153 -12.04 11.96 0.54
CA LEU A 153 -12.39 11.99 1.96
C LEU A 153 -12.34 13.41 2.52
N GLY A 154 -11.44 14.25 2.00
CA GLY A 154 -11.30 15.65 2.42
C GLY A 154 -9.89 16.16 2.15
N TYR A 155 -9.43 17.10 2.98
CA TYR A 155 -8.13 17.74 2.88
C TYR A 155 -7.37 17.56 4.20
N ARG A 156 -6.10 17.21 4.10
CA ARG A 156 -5.25 16.97 5.26
C ARG A 156 -4.30 18.13 5.51
N THR A 157 -4.20 18.54 6.77
CA THR A 157 -3.16 19.44 7.25
C THR A 157 -2.56 18.85 8.52
N VAL A 158 -1.24 18.81 8.60
CA VAL A 158 -0.52 18.20 9.71
C VAL A 158 0.42 19.18 10.40
N PHE A 159 0.67 18.95 11.69
CA PHE A 159 1.64 19.69 12.49
C PHE A 159 2.47 18.70 13.29
N VAL A 160 3.79 18.91 13.35
CA VAL A 160 4.70 18.07 14.13
C VAL A 160 5.49 18.90 15.12
N ALA A 161 5.68 18.38 16.32
CA ALA A 161 6.56 18.97 17.34
C ALA A 161 7.12 17.92 18.30
N GLY A 162 8.25 18.23 18.94
CA GLY A 162 8.79 17.46 20.06
C GLY A 162 8.31 17.99 21.42
N ILE A 163 8.10 17.09 22.38
CA ILE A 163 7.83 17.40 23.79
C ILE A 163 8.90 16.72 24.63
N ARG A 164 9.55 17.50 25.51
CA ARG A 164 10.59 17.01 26.42
C ARG A 164 10.45 17.51 27.85
N ASP A 165 9.37 18.23 28.14
CA ASP A 165 9.08 18.65 29.51
C ASP A 165 8.58 17.44 30.32
N PRO A 166 9.32 16.96 31.33
CA PRO A 166 8.92 15.78 32.10
C PRO A 166 7.61 16.00 32.86
N ILE A 167 7.28 17.23 33.25
CA ILE A 167 6.03 17.54 33.95
C ILE A 167 4.86 17.35 32.99
N LEU A 168 4.99 17.82 31.75
CA LEU A 168 3.96 17.65 30.73
C LEU A 168 3.82 16.19 30.28
N ILE A 169 4.94 15.48 30.15
CA ILE A 169 4.94 14.06 29.75
C ILE A 169 4.16 13.22 30.76
N ASP A 170 4.34 13.47 32.07
CA ASP A 170 3.68 12.71 33.15
C ASP A 170 2.15 12.80 33.10
N ILE A 171 1.62 13.91 32.59
CA ILE A 171 0.16 14.19 32.50
C ILE A 171 -0.34 14.29 31.06
N ILE A 172 0.41 13.75 30.10
CA ILE A 172 0.19 14.04 28.67
C ILE A 172 -1.21 13.68 28.19
N ASP A 173 -1.81 12.61 28.72
CA ASP A 173 -3.16 12.18 28.34
C ASP A 173 -4.22 13.18 28.80
N ASP A 174 -4.17 13.61 30.06
CA ASP A 174 -5.05 14.65 30.60
C ASP A 174 -4.90 15.98 29.86
N PHE A 175 -3.64 16.32 29.50
CA PHE A 175 -3.36 17.51 28.70
C PHE A 175 -3.95 17.43 27.30
N VAL A 176 -3.84 16.27 26.63
CA VAL A 176 -4.44 16.05 25.31
C VAL A 176 -5.96 16.19 25.38
N GLU A 177 -6.61 15.64 26.39
CA GLU A 177 -8.06 15.77 26.57
C GLU A 177 -8.49 17.22 26.86
N ALA A 178 -7.73 17.95 27.68
CA ALA A 178 -7.95 19.38 27.89
C ALA A 178 -7.82 20.18 26.58
N CYS A 179 -6.81 19.85 25.76
CA CYS A 179 -6.63 20.43 24.43
C CYS A 179 -7.81 20.10 23.51
N ARG A 180 -8.26 18.84 23.45
CA ARG A 180 -9.43 18.44 22.64
C ARG A 180 -10.68 19.24 23.01
N GLY A 181 -10.95 19.38 24.31
CA GLY A 181 -12.09 20.17 24.78
C GLY A 181 -12.00 21.65 24.39
N ARG A 182 -10.80 22.25 24.45
CA ARG A 182 -10.56 23.62 23.99
C ARG A 182 -10.73 23.76 22.48
N ILE A 183 -10.16 22.83 21.72
CA ILE A 183 -10.24 22.83 20.25
C ILE A 183 -11.69 22.75 19.80
N ALA A 184 -12.49 21.84 20.37
CA ALA A 184 -13.91 21.71 20.04
C ALA A 184 -14.68 23.01 20.27
N ARG A 185 -14.41 23.73 21.38
CA ARG A 185 -15.02 25.05 21.63
C ARG A 185 -14.56 26.08 20.62
N ASP A 186 -13.25 26.24 20.42
CA ASP A 186 -12.68 27.27 19.56
C ASP A 186 -13.08 27.06 18.08
N VAL A 187 -13.10 25.81 17.62
CA VAL A 187 -13.56 25.43 16.27
C VAL A 187 -15.07 25.65 16.13
N GLY A 188 -15.86 25.31 17.14
CA GLY A 188 -17.30 25.59 17.16
C GLY A 188 -17.63 27.08 17.03
N THR A 189 -16.82 27.98 17.60
CA THR A 189 -17.00 29.43 17.42
C THR A 189 -16.77 29.92 15.98
N LEU A 190 -16.06 29.13 15.16
CA LEU A 190 -15.86 29.41 13.74
C LEU A 190 -17.02 28.88 12.87
N GLY A 191 -18.04 28.25 13.47
CA GLY A 191 -19.15 27.65 12.74
C GLY A 191 -18.82 26.33 12.03
N ILE A 192 -17.72 25.68 12.42
CA ILE A 192 -17.31 24.37 11.89
C ILE A 192 -17.94 23.29 12.78
N ALA A 193 -18.73 22.38 12.19
CA ALA A 193 -19.38 21.31 12.92
C ALA A 193 -18.38 20.17 13.25
N ALA A 194 -18.68 19.36 14.27
CA ALA A 194 -17.78 18.28 14.69
C ALA A 194 -17.64 17.18 13.62
N GLU A 195 -18.66 16.99 12.80
CA GLU A 195 -18.67 16.07 11.66
C GLU A 195 -17.91 16.59 10.43
N ASP A 196 -17.54 17.87 10.40
CA ASP A 196 -16.81 18.47 9.28
C ASP A 196 -15.30 18.17 9.32
N TYR A 197 -14.80 17.61 10.43
CA TYR A 197 -13.39 17.29 10.57
C TYR A 197 -13.11 16.10 11.49
N THR A 198 -11.93 15.51 11.31
CA THR A 198 -11.32 14.57 12.25
C THR A 198 -10.01 15.15 12.75
N LEU A 199 -9.77 15.10 14.06
CA LEU A 199 -8.49 15.44 14.67
C LEU A 199 -7.88 14.20 15.34
N SER A 200 -6.83 13.68 14.72
CA SER A 200 -5.99 12.63 15.28
C SER A 200 -4.77 13.25 15.97
N VAL A 201 -4.46 12.72 17.17
CA VAL A 201 -3.30 13.14 17.96
C VAL A 201 -2.44 11.90 18.16
N HIS A 202 -1.25 11.90 17.59
CA HIS A 202 -0.29 10.82 17.72
C HIS A 202 0.85 11.24 18.63
N LEU A 203 1.19 10.38 19.59
CA LEU A 203 2.28 10.57 20.54
C LEU A 203 3.34 9.49 20.31
N TYR A 204 4.25 9.73 19.36
CA TYR A 204 5.39 8.85 19.11
C TYR A 204 6.32 8.84 20.32
N GLY A 205 6.83 7.66 20.68
CA GLY A 205 7.55 7.45 21.94
C GLY A 205 6.66 6.99 23.10
N LYS A 206 5.33 7.22 23.02
CA LYS A 206 4.35 6.65 23.95
C LYS A 206 3.72 5.38 23.39
N ASN A 207 2.84 5.52 22.39
CA ASN A 207 2.09 4.39 21.83
C ASN A 207 1.47 4.66 20.45
N ALA A 208 2.01 5.59 19.66
CA ALA A 208 1.40 6.00 18.37
C ALA A 208 1.26 4.87 17.32
N VAL A 209 2.03 3.78 17.43
CA VAL A 209 2.02 2.65 16.47
C VAL A 209 1.08 1.53 16.95
N MET A 210 1.27 1.05 18.17
CA MET A 210 0.55 -0.11 18.72
C MET A 210 -0.73 0.27 19.50
N GLY A 211 -0.92 1.55 19.82
CA GLY A 211 -2.09 2.03 20.56
C GLY A 211 -2.21 1.38 21.94
N SER A 212 -3.32 0.70 22.20
CA SER A 212 -3.53 -0.04 23.45
C SER A 212 -2.76 -1.37 23.52
N LEU A 213 -2.11 -1.78 22.44
CA LEU A 213 -1.32 -3.02 22.36
C LEU A 213 0.18 -2.77 22.57
N GLU A 214 0.57 -1.58 23.03
CA GLU A 214 1.96 -1.25 23.34
C GLU A 214 2.47 -2.13 24.51
N PRO A 215 3.42 -3.06 24.29
CA PRO A 215 3.89 -3.96 25.34
C PRO A 215 4.64 -3.25 26.47
N GLU A 216 5.25 -2.10 26.20
CA GLU A 216 6.11 -1.38 27.15
C GLU A 216 5.45 -0.07 27.65
N ALA A 217 4.12 -0.08 27.82
CA ALA A 217 3.33 1.12 28.15
C ALA A 217 3.73 1.79 29.49
N ASP A 218 4.35 1.05 30.41
CA ASP A 218 4.77 1.52 31.74
C ASP A 218 6.22 2.05 31.78
N GLN A 219 6.96 2.00 30.66
CA GLN A 219 8.34 2.50 30.63
C GLN A 219 8.41 4.03 30.71
N PRO A 220 9.42 4.62 31.37
CA PRO A 220 9.63 6.06 31.40
C PRO A 220 9.80 6.65 29.98
N ILE A 221 9.01 7.68 29.67
CA ILE A 221 9.08 8.37 28.39
C ILE A 221 9.97 9.61 28.54
N HIS A 222 11.02 9.70 27.74
CA HIS A 222 11.96 10.84 27.79
C HIS A 222 11.64 11.94 26.79
N GLU A 223 11.01 11.60 25.69
CA GLU A 223 10.70 12.51 24.59
C GLU A 223 9.48 11.98 23.84
N ILE A 224 8.56 12.88 23.48
CA ILE A 224 7.38 12.55 22.69
C ILE A 224 7.44 13.32 21.37
N GLY A 225 7.28 12.60 20.26
CA GLY A 225 6.95 13.17 18.97
C GLY A 225 5.44 13.37 18.86
N LEU A 226 4.97 14.61 18.95
CA LEU A 226 3.58 14.99 18.73
C LEU A 226 3.33 15.17 17.23
N LEU A 227 2.37 14.44 16.68
CA LEU A 227 1.80 14.69 15.36
C LEU A 227 0.30 14.96 15.51
N LEU A 228 -0.12 16.16 15.10
CA LEU A 228 -1.52 16.50 14.92
C LEU A 228 -1.86 16.26 13.44
N ASP A 229 -2.82 15.38 13.18
CA ASP A 229 -3.35 15.12 11.84
C ASP A 229 -4.82 15.56 11.79
N VAL A 230 -5.09 16.60 11.01
CA VAL A 230 -6.42 17.13 10.79
C VAL A 230 -6.86 16.80 9.38
N LEU A 231 -8.01 16.15 9.28
CA LEU A 231 -8.73 15.94 8.04
C LEU A 231 -10.01 16.78 8.06
N GLY A 232 -10.12 17.76 7.16
CA GLY A 232 -11.31 18.60 7.03
C GLY A 232 -12.08 18.30 5.74
N ARG A 233 -13.40 18.51 5.75
CA ARG A 233 -14.25 18.38 4.56
C ARG A 233 -13.83 19.32 3.42
N THR A 234 -13.26 20.47 3.77
CA THR A 234 -12.62 21.42 2.83
C THR A 234 -11.21 21.76 3.31
N GLU A 235 -10.40 22.30 2.40
CA GLU A 235 -9.05 22.78 2.73
C GLU A 235 -9.08 23.87 3.81
N ASP A 236 -10.01 24.82 3.72
CA ASP A 236 -10.13 25.88 4.71
C ASP A 236 -10.47 25.35 6.10
N ILE A 237 -11.34 24.32 6.18
CA ILE A 237 -11.68 23.66 7.44
C ILE A 237 -10.45 22.96 8.03
N SER A 238 -9.71 22.18 7.22
CA SER A 238 -8.52 21.48 7.73
C SER A 238 -7.46 22.45 8.26
N ARG A 239 -7.28 23.58 7.58
CA ARG A 239 -6.34 24.64 7.96
C ARG A 239 -6.78 25.38 9.22
N ALA A 240 -8.05 25.77 9.30
CA ALA A 240 -8.60 26.48 10.45
C ALA A 240 -8.55 25.60 11.72
N VAL A 241 -8.97 24.34 11.60
CA VAL A 241 -8.95 23.38 12.71
C VAL A 241 -7.52 23.10 13.15
N LEU A 242 -6.56 22.89 12.23
CA LEU A 242 -5.18 22.69 12.63
C LEU A 242 -4.59 23.94 13.32
N ALA A 243 -4.87 25.14 12.81
CA ALA A 243 -4.40 26.37 13.44
C ALA A 243 -4.92 26.51 14.89
N LYS A 244 -6.20 26.18 15.14
CA LYS A 244 -6.76 26.11 16.50
C LYS A 244 -6.15 24.99 17.32
N SER A 245 -5.88 23.84 16.71
CA SER A 245 -5.26 22.69 17.38
C SER A 245 -3.86 23.01 17.85
N ARG A 246 -3.00 23.52 16.97
CA ARG A 246 -1.65 23.99 17.33
C ARG A 246 -1.71 25.07 18.41
N TYR A 247 -2.62 26.03 18.29
CA TYR A 247 -2.78 27.08 19.30
C TYR A 247 -3.17 26.51 20.68
N ALA A 248 -4.11 25.55 20.72
CA ALA A 248 -4.48 24.88 21.95
C ALA A 248 -3.31 24.12 22.57
N PHE A 249 -2.54 23.36 21.79
CA PHE A 249 -1.39 22.61 22.29
C PHE A 249 -0.23 23.52 22.75
N LEU A 250 -0.06 24.71 22.17
CA LEU A 250 0.98 25.66 22.59
C LEU A 250 0.62 26.43 23.87
N HIS A 251 -0.67 26.74 24.04
CA HIS A 251 -1.13 27.73 25.01
C HIS A 251 -2.14 27.20 26.03
N THR A 252 -2.39 25.89 26.09
CA THR A 252 -3.14 25.29 27.20
C THR A 252 -2.22 25.18 28.40
N ASP A 253 -2.74 25.53 29.56
CA ASP A 253 -1.99 25.51 30.81
C ASP A 253 -2.12 24.15 31.49
N PHE A 254 -1.17 23.83 32.37
CA PHE A 254 -1.16 22.57 33.09
C PHE A 254 -0.52 22.69 34.48
N PRO A 255 -0.88 21.83 35.45
CA PRO A 255 -0.37 21.91 36.81
C PRO A 255 1.15 21.87 36.89
N ASN A 256 1.73 22.65 37.82
CA ASN A 256 3.17 22.68 38.11
C ASN A 256 4.07 23.15 36.95
N ARG A 257 3.49 23.72 35.89
CA ARG A 257 4.25 24.31 34.80
C ARG A 257 5.22 25.39 35.30
N MET A 258 6.50 25.26 34.95
CA MET A 258 7.53 26.24 35.32
C MET A 258 7.65 27.39 34.32
N CYS A 259 7.31 27.15 33.05
CA CYS A 259 7.39 28.13 31.97
C CYS A 259 6.07 28.89 31.80
N ILE A 260 6.12 30.15 31.36
CA ILE A 260 4.92 30.96 31.12
C ILE A 260 4.21 30.64 29.79
N SER A 261 4.91 30.01 28.83
CA SER A 261 4.40 29.57 27.53
C SER A 261 5.42 28.66 26.85
N GLY A 262 4.99 27.86 25.86
CA GLY A 262 5.84 27.09 24.96
C GLY A 262 6.50 25.85 25.58
N ASN A 263 5.96 24.67 25.28
CA ASN A 263 6.53 23.37 25.67
C ASN A 263 6.69 22.41 24.47
N LEU A 264 6.60 22.97 23.26
CA LEU A 264 6.69 22.25 21.99
C LEU A 264 7.90 22.75 21.20
N ALA A 265 8.77 21.83 20.79
CA ALA A 265 9.86 22.09 19.86
C ALA A 265 9.38 21.87 18.42
N ILE A 266 9.18 22.96 17.67
CA ILE A 266 8.66 22.92 16.30
C ILE A 266 9.83 22.88 15.31
N PRO A 267 9.96 21.85 14.46
CA PRO A 267 11.12 21.71 13.58
C PRO A 267 11.06 22.54 12.30
N PHE A 268 9.88 23.03 11.89
CA PHE A 268 9.69 23.71 10.62
C PHE A 268 9.05 25.11 10.77
N SER A 269 9.34 25.97 9.81
CA SER A 269 8.68 27.25 9.59
C SER A 269 8.37 27.41 8.09
N PRO A 270 7.10 27.44 7.66
CA PRO A 270 5.89 27.40 8.49
C PRO A 270 5.71 26.06 9.23
N SER A 271 5.02 26.09 10.37
CA SER A 271 4.83 24.92 11.21
C SER A 271 3.70 23.99 10.75
N ASP A 272 2.73 24.53 10.01
CA ASP A 272 1.57 23.81 9.50
C ASP A 272 1.88 23.32 8.09
N MET A 273 1.71 22.03 7.84
CA MET A 273 2.00 21.38 6.55
C MET A 273 0.69 21.00 5.86
N HIS A 274 0.43 21.62 4.72
CA HIS A 274 -0.73 21.32 3.87
C HIS A 274 -0.40 20.13 2.98
N VAL A 275 -0.95 18.95 3.32
CA VAL A 275 -0.68 17.70 2.58
C VAL A 275 -1.53 17.65 1.31
N GLY A 276 -2.75 18.19 1.34
CA GLY A 276 -3.65 18.25 0.19
C GLY A 276 -4.80 17.23 0.28
N PRO A 277 -5.42 16.88 -0.87
CA PRO A 277 -6.58 16.01 -0.88
C PRO A 277 -6.23 14.59 -0.44
N VAL A 278 -7.09 14.02 0.40
CA VAL A 278 -7.00 12.65 0.90
C VAL A 278 -8.13 11.82 0.32
N TYR A 279 -7.81 10.58 -0.02
CA TYR A 279 -8.74 9.59 -0.53
C TYR A 279 -8.72 8.37 0.38
N GLU A 280 -9.85 7.68 0.45
CA GLU A 280 -9.92 6.36 1.07
C GLU A 280 -10.40 5.32 0.06
N PHE A 281 -9.97 4.08 0.25
CA PHE A 281 -10.54 2.95 -0.48
C PHE A 281 -12.01 2.79 -0.11
N ASN A 282 -12.89 2.79 -1.12
CA ASN A 282 -14.34 2.74 -0.91
C ASN A 282 -15.05 1.66 -1.73
N VAL A 283 -14.36 1.05 -2.70
CA VAL A 283 -14.88 -0.09 -3.45
C VAL A 283 -13.88 -1.23 -3.35
N TRP A 284 -14.37 -2.37 -2.88
CA TRP A 284 -13.68 -3.65 -2.84
C TRP A 284 -14.72 -4.74 -3.12
N HIS A 285 -14.89 -5.08 -4.40
CA HIS A 285 -15.94 -6.00 -4.83
C HIS A 285 -15.46 -6.87 -5.99
N VAL A 286 -16.07 -8.04 -6.15
CA VAL A 286 -15.84 -8.92 -7.31
C VAL A 286 -17.06 -8.83 -8.21
N MET A 287 -16.83 -8.53 -9.49
CA MET A 287 -17.88 -8.40 -10.49
C MET A 287 -17.72 -9.50 -11.53
N GLU A 288 -18.80 -10.20 -11.84
CA GLU A 288 -18.90 -11.10 -12.99
C GLU A 288 -19.14 -10.26 -14.26
N CYS A 289 -18.35 -10.51 -15.30
CA CYS A 289 -18.43 -9.80 -16.58
C CYS A 289 -17.75 -10.59 -17.69
N ASP A 290 -17.90 -10.16 -18.94
CA ASP A 290 -17.06 -10.67 -20.03
C ASP A 290 -15.64 -10.04 -19.95
N PRO A 291 -14.58 -10.71 -20.42
CA PRO A 291 -13.19 -10.25 -20.24
C PRO A 291 -12.92 -8.84 -20.76
N MET A 292 -13.51 -8.48 -21.90
CA MET A 292 -13.31 -7.18 -22.56
C MET A 292 -14.36 -6.14 -22.18
N GLU A 293 -15.44 -6.52 -21.46
CA GLU A 293 -16.51 -5.60 -21.07
C GLU A 293 -16.02 -4.39 -20.25
N PRO A 294 -15.13 -4.55 -19.23
CA PRO A 294 -14.65 -3.42 -18.45
C PRO A 294 -13.43 -2.70 -19.10
N VAL A 295 -13.00 -3.12 -20.28
CA VAL A 295 -11.77 -2.64 -20.94
C VAL A 295 -12.11 -1.60 -22.00
N ARG A 296 -11.36 -0.50 -22.01
CA ARG A 296 -11.36 0.48 -23.11
C ARG A 296 -9.97 0.54 -23.70
N MET A 297 -9.89 0.46 -25.01
CA MET A 297 -8.63 0.45 -25.75
C MET A 297 -8.64 1.58 -26.79
N GLU A 298 -7.55 2.33 -26.86
CA GLU A 298 -7.34 3.42 -27.80
C GLU A 298 -5.98 3.22 -28.50
N TRP A 299 -5.94 3.55 -29.79
CA TRP A 299 -4.76 3.40 -30.63
C TRP A 299 -4.14 4.76 -30.90
N LEU A 300 -2.82 4.86 -30.70
CA LEU A 300 -2.02 6.05 -30.97
C LEU A 300 -0.86 5.66 -31.88
N GLU A 301 -0.81 6.22 -33.08
CA GLU A 301 0.39 6.19 -33.91
C GLU A 301 1.33 7.30 -33.43
N VAL A 302 2.57 6.94 -33.10
CA VAL A 302 3.62 7.85 -32.57
C VAL A 302 4.76 7.97 -33.57
#